data_AF-A0A522N1D2-F1
#
_entry.id   AF-A0A522N1D2-F1
#
_cell.length_a   1.000
_cell.length_b   1.000
_cell.length_c   1.000
_cell.angle_alpha   90.00
_cell.angle_beta   90.00
_cell.angle_gamma   90.00
#
_symmetry.space_group_name_H-M   'P 1'
#
loop_
_entity.id
_entity.type
_entity.pdbx_description
1 polymer ?
#
loop_
_entity_poly.entity_id
_entity_poly.type
_entity_poly.pdbx_seq_one_letter_code
_entity_poly.pdbx_strand_id
1 'polypeptide(L)'
;MPSLSASEAVALVATILRDTGLTDPERLLVDTEVEAFVAEAADRYSADRPRVLVTDVVADGSGRLALPGDLEAGFAVLRAVEHPVSEVPPSLLDARGYGLYEGPAGTELLLAERPSGTVRLTFTARCAFGATAPETTIPERDARAVCDLAASFGADAIAAGFARTHEPLLGEGAVAYRSKAGEWQAVARRLEARYRAALRLGGSAGPASGWANWDAAAGFTGGFLWHRAGGR
;
A
#
# COMPACT_ATOMS: atom_id res chain seq x y z
N MET A 1 -0.53 -10.42 15.72
CA MET A 1 -2.00 -10.36 15.93
C MET A 1 -2.64 -10.68 14.59
N PRO A 2 -3.93 -11.02 14.47
CA PRO A 2 -4.53 -11.19 13.15
C PRO A 2 -4.48 -9.87 12.36
N SER A 3 -4.33 -9.96 11.04
CA SER A 3 -4.50 -8.83 10.12
C SER A 3 -5.90 -8.23 10.29
N LEU A 4 -6.05 -6.91 10.09
CA LEU A 4 -7.37 -6.27 10.17
C LEU A 4 -8.19 -6.59 8.91
N SER A 5 -9.46 -6.93 9.05
CA SER A 5 -10.43 -6.90 7.95
C SER A 5 -10.86 -5.46 7.62
N ALA A 6 -11.60 -5.29 6.52
CA ALA A 6 -12.15 -3.99 6.14
C ALA A 6 -13.08 -3.41 7.21
N SER A 7 -13.97 -4.22 7.79
CA SER A 7 -14.89 -3.74 8.84
C SER A 7 -14.17 -3.39 10.14
N GLU A 8 -13.11 -4.12 10.49
CA GLU A 8 -12.27 -3.79 11.64
C GLU A 8 -11.46 -2.51 11.41
N ALA A 9 -10.98 -2.28 10.18
CA ALA A 9 -10.31 -1.04 9.80
C ALA A 9 -11.27 0.16 9.92
N VAL A 10 -12.50 0.05 9.41
CA VAL A 10 -13.55 1.08 9.56
C VAL A 10 -13.82 1.40 11.03
N ALA A 11 -14.04 0.36 11.86
CA ALA A 11 -14.27 0.53 13.29
C ALA A 11 -13.08 1.20 14.00
N LEU A 12 -11.85 0.86 13.60
CA LEU A 12 -10.64 1.49 14.12
C LEU A 12 -10.55 2.96 13.73
N VAL A 13 -10.81 3.32 12.47
CA VAL A 13 -10.83 4.71 12.00
C VAL A 13 -11.86 5.53 12.77
N ALA A 14 -13.07 5.00 12.94
CA ALA A 14 -14.10 5.67 13.72
C ALA A 14 -13.67 5.89 15.19
N THR A 15 -12.96 4.92 15.77
CA THR A 15 -12.40 5.04 17.13
C THR A 15 -11.30 6.11 17.19
N ILE A 16 -10.38 6.12 16.21
CA ILE A 16 -9.32 7.14 16.12
C ILE A 16 -9.92 8.54 16.09
N LEU A 17 -10.95 8.76 15.28
CA LEU A 17 -11.63 10.05 15.16
C LEU A 17 -12.32 10.44 16.47
N ARG A 18 -13.01 9.50 17.14
CA ARG A 18 -13.68 9.74 18.44
C ARG A 18 -12.69 10.11 19.55
N ASP A 19 -11.54 9.44 19.61
CA ASP A 19 -10.52 9.65 20.64
C ASP A 19 -9.80 11.01 20.55
N THR A 20 -10.02 11.78 19.48
CA THR A 20 -9.46 13.12 19.35
C THR A 20 -10.08 14.14 20.32
N GLY A 21 -11.19 13.80 20.99
CA GLY A 21 -11.79 14.60 22.07
C GLY A 21 -12.52 15.87 21.60
N LEU A 22 -12.78 16.00 20.30
CA LEU A 22 -13.37 17.20 19.68
C LEU A 22 -14.88 17.08 19.41
N THR A 23 -15.54 16.01 19.87
CA THR A 23 -16.75 15.54 19.20
C THR A 23 -18.07 15.91 19.87
N ASP A 24 -18.89 16.61 19.10
CA ASP A 24 -20.34 16.55 19.14
C ASP A 24 -20.79 15.35 18.27
N PRO A 25 -21.34 14.27 18.84
CA PRO A 25 -21.56 12.99 18.14
C PRO A 25 -22.55 13.08 16.96
N GLU A 26 -23.38 14.12 16.90
CA GLU A 26 -24.40 14.30 15.87
C GLU A 26 -23.86 14.80 14.52
N ARG A 27 -22.57 15.14 14.43
CA ARG A 27 -21.91 15.59 13.18
C ARG A 27 -20.71 14.75 12.76
N LEU A 28 -20.66 13.51 13.24
CA LEU A 28 -19.68 12.53 12.80
C LEU A 28 -20.03 11.95 11.42
N LEU A 29 -18.99 11.49 10.73
CA LEU A 29 -19.08 10.79 9.45
C LEU A 29 -19.95 9.53 9.59
N VAL A 30 -20.72 9.21 8.56
CA VAL A 30 -21.43 7.92 8.47
C VAL A 30 -20.48 6.81 8.04
N ASP A 31 -20.81 5.55 8.34
CA ASP A 31 -19.92 4.40 8.08
C ASP A 31 -19.50 4.31 6.61
N THR A 32 -20.37 4.65 5.67
CA THR A 32 -20.06 4.65 4.22
C THR A 32 -19.03 5.71 3.83
N GLU A 33 -18.99 6.86 4.54
CA GLU A 33 -17.93 7.86 4.34
C GLU A 33 -16.60 7.33 4.88
N VAL A 34 -16.62 6.65 6.03
CA VAL A 34 -15.42 6.04 6.62
C VAL A 34 -14.88 4.92 5.74
N GLU A 35 -15.74 4.07 5.18
CA GLU A 35 -15.38 3.03 4.20
C GLU A 35 -14.68 3.63 2.97
N ALA A 36 -15.19 4.73 2.44
CA ALA A 36 -14.56 5.43 1.31
C ALA A 36 -13.16 5.93 1.67
N PHE A 37 -12.96 6.51 2.86
CA PHE A 37 -11.64 6.96 3.31
C PHE A 37 -10.66 5.80 3.56
N VAL A 38 -11.15 4.64 4.03
CA VAL A 38 -10.33 3.43 4.17
C VAL A 38 -9.87 2.93 2.79
N ALA A 39 -10.76 2.92 1.79
CA ALA A 39 -10.41 2.56 0.42
C ALA A 39 -9.39 3.53 -0.20
N GLU A 40 -9.62 4.84 -0.06
CA GLU A 40 -8.70 5.88 -0.54
C GLU A 40 -7.32 5.78 0.11
N ALA A 41 -7.26 5.51 1.42
CA ALA A 41 -6.01 5.30 2.13
C ALA A 41 -5.27 4.04 1.66
N ALA A 42 -5.98 2.96 1.34
CA ALA A 42 -5.40 1.76 0.78
C ALA A 42 -4.83 2.00 -0.63
N ASP A 43 -5.49 2.81 -1.46
CA ASP A 43 -4.98 3.23 -2.77
C ASP A 43 -3.70 4.07 -2.64
N ARG A 44 -3.70 5.03 -1.72
CA ARG A 44 -2.50 5.84 -1.45
C ARG A 44 -1.35 4.97 -0.93
N TYR A 45 -1.63 4.04 -0.02
CA TYR A 45 -0.66 3.06 0.46
C TYR A 45 -0.14 2.16 -0.66
N SER A 46 -0.98 1.76 -1.60
CA SER A 46 -0.60 0.97 -2.76
C SER A 46 0.41 1.71 -3.65
N ALA A 47 0.27 3.03 -3.81
CA ALA A 47 1.25 3.84 -4.52
C ALA A 47 2.59 3.95 -3.77
N ASP A 48 2.56 4.06 -2.44
CA ASP A 48 3.76 4.22 -1.61
C ASP A 48 4.50 2.90 -1.33
N ARG A 49 3.76 1.78 -1.21
CA ARG A 49 4.27 0.41 -0.96
C ARG A 49 3.39 -0.64 -1.65
N PRO A 50 3.51 -0.78 -2.99
CA PRO A 50 2.79 -1.83 -3.69
C PRO A 50 3.30 -3.21 -3.28
N ARG A 51 2.43 -4.22 -3.26
CA ARG A 51 2.85 -5.61 -3.08
C ARG A 51 3.47 -6.13 -4.37
N VAL A 52 4.37 -7.10 -4.26
CA VAL A 52 4.95 -7.78 -5.43
C VAL A 52 4.32 -9.16 -5.53
N LEU A 53 3.80 -9.48 -6.70
CA LEU A 53 3.25 -10.78 -7.04
C LEU A 53 4.14 -11.49 -8.04
N VAL A 54 4.13 -12.82 -7.95
CA VAL A 54 4.78 -13.73 -8.88
C VAL A 54 3.71 -14.66 -9.41
N THR A 55 3.55 -14.73 -10.72
CA THR A 55 2.51 -15.53 -11.37
C THR A 55 3.08 -16.25 -12.57
N ASP A 56 2.80 -17.54 -12.66
CA ASP A 56 3.16 -18.36 -13.81
C ASP A 56 2.00 -18.35 -14.81
N VAL A 57 2.31 -18.06 -16.07
CA VAL A 57 1.37 -18.03 -17.19
C VAL A 57 1.87 -18.92 -18.32
N VAL A 58 0.97 -19.42 -19.15
CA VAL A 58 1.32 -20.26 -20.30
C VAL A 58 1.42 -19.39 -21.54
N ALA A 59 2.59 -19.38 -22.16
CA ALA A 59 2.85 -18.74 -23.44
C ALA A 59 2.74 -19.75 -24.60
N ASP A 60 2.16 -19.30 -25.71
CA ASP A 60 1.88 -20.10 -26.90
C ASP A 60 2.88 -19.85 -28.05
N GLY A 61 3.93 -19.06 -27.81
CA GLY A 61 4.89 -18.65 -28.84
C GLY A 61 4.42 -17.50 -29.73
N SER A 62 3.25 -16.89 -29.48
CA SER A 62 2.80 -15.71 -30.23
C SER A 62 3.56 -14.43 -29.87
N GLY A 63 4.16 -14.40 -28.67
CA GLY A 63 4.70 -13.19 -28.06
C GLY A 63 3.65 -12.26 -27.47
N ARG A 64 2.39 -12.69 -27.38
CA ARG A 64 1.32 -11.95 -26.72
C ARG A 64 0.72 -12.79 -25.61
N LEU A 65 0.60 -12.22 -24.42
CA LEU A 65 -0.06 -12.87 -23.30
C LEU A 65 -1.20 -12.00 -22.80
N ALA A 66 -2.30 -12.64 -22.42
CA ALA A 66 -3.35 -11.98 -21.67
C ALA A 66 -2.77 -11.45 -20.35
N LEU A 67 -3.21 -10.25 -19.94
CA LEU A 67 -2.83 -9.72 -18.63
C LEU A 67 -3.40 -10.61 -17.52
N PRO A 68 -2.59 -11.05 -16.55
CA PRO A 68 -3.09 -11.66 -15.33
C PRO A 68 -4.06 -10.70 -14.61
N GLY A 69 -5.09 -11.22 -13.95
CA GLY A 69 -6.12 -10.39 -13.32
C GLY A 69 -5.60 -9.38 -12.28
N ASP A 70 -4.55 -9.73 -11.54
CA ASP A 70 -3.91 -8.83 -10.57
C ASP A 70 -2.97 -7.79 -11.21
N LEU A 71 -2.63 -7.94 -12.50
CA LEU A 71 -1.81 -6.99 -13.24
C LEU A 71 -2.72 -5.92 -13.84
N GLU A 72 -3.04 -4.91 -13.03
CA GLU A 72 -3.88 -3.78 -13.43
C GLU A 72 -3.13 -2.80 -14.35
N ALA A 73 -3.65 -2.58 -15.55
CA ALA A 73 -3.12 -1.58 -16.47
C ALA A 73 -3.17 -0.17 -15.84
N GLY A 74 -2.09 0.59 -15.95
CA GLY A 74 -1.97 1.94 -15.38
C GLY A 74 -1.55 2.01 -13.90
N PHE A 75 -1.54 0.89 -13.18
CA PHE A 75 -0.99 0.80 -11.82
C PHE A 75 0.19 -0.18 -11.72
N ALA A 76 0.02 -1.39 -12.24
CA ALA A 76 1.01 -2.44 -12.12
C ALA A 76 2.26 -2.14 -12.96
N VAL A 77 3.42 -2.40 -12.37
CA VAL A 77 4.73 -2.31 -13.02
C VAL A 77 5.29 -3.72 -13.12
N LEU A 78 5.46 -4.20 -14.35
CA LEU A 78 6.16 -5.45 -14.61
C LEU A 78 7.64 -5.27 -14.24
N ARG A 79 8.13 -6.12 -13.35
CA ARG A 79 9.49 -6.06 -12.79
C ARG A 79 10.45 -7.04 -13.45
N ALA A 80 9.96 -8.24 -13.75
CA ALA A 80 10.75 -9.28 -14.37
C ALA A 80 9.85 -10.27 -15.12
N VAL A 81 10.42 -10.86 -16.16
CA VAL A 81 9.87 -12.00 -16.88
C VAL A 81 10.94 -13.07 -16.91
N GLU A 82 10.64 -14.25 -16.38
CA GLU A 82 11.53 -15.41 -16.37
C GLU A 82 11.04 -16.45 -17.38
N HIS A 83 11.92 -16.84 -18.29
CA HIS A 83 11.72 -17.92 -19.24
C HIS A 83 13.08 -18.43 -19.76
N PRO A 84 13.31 -19.75 -19.83
CA PRO A 84 12.50 -20.81 -19.20
C PRO A 84 12.51 -20.71 -17.67
N VAL A 85 11.46 -21.22 -17.03
CA VAL A 85 11.33 -21.17 -15.56
C VAL A 85 12.21 -22.22 -14.88
N SER A 86 12.64 -21.91 -13.65
CA SER A 86 13.38 -22.83 -12.75
C SER A 86 14.83 -23.12 -13.14
N GLU A 87 15.43 -22.29 -13.98
CA GLU A 87 16.88 -22.34 -14.20
C GLU A 87 17.64 -21.74 -13.02
N VAL A 88 18.89 -22.19 -12.83
CA VAL A 88 19.80 -21.69 -11.80
C VAL A 88 21.12 -21.29 -12.48
N PRO A 89 21.43 -19.98 -12.60
CA PRO A 89 20.62 -18.83 -12.16
C PRO A 89 19.33 -18.65 -12.99
N PRO A 90 18.31 -17.91 -12.48
CA PRO A 90 17.09 -17.63 -13.24
C PRO A 90 17.38 -16.97 -14.58
N SER A 91 16.77 -17.49 -15.66
CA SER A 91 16.83 -16.91 -17.00
C SER A 91 15.79 -15.79 -17.13
N LEU A 92 16.25 -14.54 -17.05
CA LEU A 92 15.39 -13.36 -17.17
C LEU A 92 15.45 -12.79 -18.59
N LEU A 93 14.28 -12.48 -19.16
CA LEU A 93 14.20 -11.76 -20.43
C LEU A 93 14.68 -10.32 -20.26
N ASP A 94 15.22 -9.72 -21.34
CA ASP A 94 15.63 -8.32 -21.35
C ASP A 94 14.41 -7.42 -21.03
N ALA A 95 14.58 -6.45 -20.12
CA ALA A 95 13.54 -5.50 -19.74
C ALA A 95 13.04 -4.62 -20.91
N ARG A 96 13.82 -4.50 -22.00
CA ARG A 96 13.41 -3.85 -23.25
C ARG A 96 12.62 -4.77 -24.17
N GLY A 97 12.66 -6.08 -23.91
CA GLY A 97 12.02 -7.13 -24.68
C GLY A 97 10.57 -7.39 -24.27
N TYR A 98 10.02 -6.66 -23.31
CA TYR A 98 8.62 -6.80 -22.94
C TYR A 98 7.98 -5.47 -22.50
N GLY A 99 6.65 -5.42 -22.60
CA GLY A 99 5.87 -4.26 -22.19
C GLY A 99 4.38 -4.46 -22.35
N LEU A 100 3.61 -3.49 -21.86
CA LEU A 100 2.18 -3.44 -22.11
C LEU A 100 1.90 -2.92 -23.52
N TYR A 101 0.96 -3.56 -24.20
CA TYR A 101 0.52 -3.21 -25.55
C TYR A 101 -0.99 -3.00 -25.56
N GLU A 102 -1.44 -1.84 -26.02
CA GLU A 102 -2.86 -1.54 -26.19
C GLU A 102 -3.35 -2.09 -27.53
N GLY A 103 -4.07 -3.21 -27.46
CA GLY A 103 -4.69 -3.87 -28.62
C GLY A 103 -6.18 -3.55 -28.76
N PRO A 104 -6.79 -3.89 -29.91
CA PRO A 104 -8.23 -3.70 -30.13
C PRO A 104 -9.11 -4.57 -29.22
N ALA A 105 -8.56 -5.64 -28.64
CA ALA A 105 -9.25 -6.50 -27.68
C ALA A 105 -8.99 -6.10 -26.21
N GLY A 106 -8.22 -5.03 -25.98
CA GLY A 106 -7.74 -4.60 -24.66
C GLY A 106 -6.22 -4.63 -24.56
N THR A 107 -5.73 -4.31 -23.37
CA THR A 107 -4.30 -4.35 -23.03
C THR A 107 -3.80 -5.80 -22.98
N GLU A 108 -2.64 -6.05 -23.57
CA GLU A 108 -1.93 -7.33 -23.59
C GLU A 108 -0.48 -7.15 -23.16
N LEU A 109 0.18 -8.22 -22.71
CA LEU A 109 1.63 -8.22 -22.52
C LEU A 109 2.29 -8.64 -23.85
N LEU A 110 3.17 -7.78 -24.36
CA LEU A 110 3.97 -8.06 -25.54
C LEU A 110 5.37 -8.52 -25.13
N LEU A 111 5.84 -9.61 -25.72
CA LEU A 111 7.14 -10.24 -25.51
C LEU A 111 7.86 -10.40 -26.86
N ALA A 112 9.03 -9.79 -26.99
CA ALA A 112 9.85 -9.80 -28.20
C ALA A 112 10.40 -11.20 -28.52
N GLU A 113 10.79 -11.96 -27.49
CA GLU A 113 11.42 -13.28 -27.63
C GLU A 113 10.41 -14.42 -27.93
N ARG A 114 9.11 -14.14 -27.81
CA ARG A 114 8.02 -15.08 -28.14
C ARG A 114 8.18 -16.47 -27.49
N PRO A 115 8.30 -16.53 -26.15
CA PRO A 115 8.46 -17.80 -25.45
C PRO A 115 7.26 -18.73 -25.67
N SER A 116 7.52 -20.03 -25.63
CA SER A 116 6.50 -21.08 -25.53
C SER A 116 6.64 -21.84 -24.22
N GLY A 117 5.53 -22.25 -23.61
CA GLY A 117 5.51 -22.93 -22.31
C GLY A 117 5.33 -21.97 -21.14
N THR A 118 5.74 -22.38 -19.94
CA THR A 118 5.55 -21.58 -18.73
C THR A 118 6.48 -20.37 -18.70
N VAL A 119 5.91 -19.19 -18.50
CA VAL A 119 6.59 -17.92 -18.28
C VAL A 119 6.22 -17.43 -16.87
N ARG A 120 7.21 -17.00 -16.09
CA ARG A 120 6.98 -16.45 -14.75
C ARG A 120 7.06 -14.93 -14.79
N LEU A 121 5.98 -14.28 -14.40
CA LEU A 121 5.87 -12.83 -14.33
C LEU A 121 6.04 -12.38 -12.89
N THR A 122 6.87 -11.35 -12.68
CA THR A 122 6.96 -10.64 -11.39
C THR A 122 6.49 -9.21 -11.60
N PHE A 123 5.45 -8.77 -10.91
CA PHE A 123 4.86 -7.43 -11.08
C PHE A 123 4.35 -6.85 -9.77
N THR A 124 4.14 -5.54 -9.74
CA THR A 124 3.52 -4.87 -8.59
C THR A 124 1.99 -4.91 -8.68
N ALA A 125 1.33 -5.06 -7.54
CA ALA A 125 -0.13 -5.04 -7.43
C ALA A 125 -0.58 -4.19 -6.24
N ARG A 126 -1.87 -3.80 -6.23
CA ARG A 126 -2.45 -3.01 -5.14
C ARG A 126 -2.54 -3.81 -3.85
N CYS A 127 -2.53 -3.08 -2.75
CA CYS A 127 -2.81 -3.56 -1.40
C CYS A 127 -4.23 -3.11 -1.00
N ALA A 128 -4.93 -3.94 -0.22
CA ALA A 128 -6.29 -3.69 0.23
C ALA A 128 -6.55 -4.37 1.58
N PHE A 129 -7.53 -3.84 2.31
CA PHE A 129 -8.20 -4.57 3.39
C PHE A 129 -9.24 -5.51 2.77
N GLY A 130 -9.15 -6.81 3.09
CA GLY A 130 -10.09 -7.81 2.62
C GLY A 130 -11.38 -7.84 3.43
N ALA A 131 -12.41 -8.54 2.95
CA ALA A 131 -13.66 -8.71 3.71
C ALA A 131 -13.39 -9.50 5.00
N THR A 132 -12.42 -10.41 4.94
CA THR A 132 -11.88 -11.13 6.10
C THR A 132 -10.41 -10.79 6.32
N ALA A 133 -9.93 -10.98 7.55
CA ALA A 133 -8.53 -10.78 7.90
C ALA A 133 -7.53 -11.53 6.97
N PRO A 134 -7.76 -12.81 6.60
CA PRO A 134 -6.85 -13.52 5.67
C PRO A 134 -6.81 -12.96 4.24
N GLU A 135 -7.84 -12.23 3.81
CA GLU A 135 -7.89 -11.59 2.50
C GLU A 135 -7.16 -10.24 2.46
N THR A 136 -6.83 -9.67 3.63
CA THR A 136 -6.09 -8.41 3.72
C THR A 136 -4.66 -8.59 3.25
N THR A 137 -4.28 -7.73 2.30
CA THR A 137 -2.95 -7.74 1.67
C THR A 137 -2.04 -6.64 2.21
N ILE A 138 -2.61 -5.69 2.98
CA ILE A 138 -1.84 -4.72 3.76
C ILE A 138 -1.15 -5.46 4.91
N PRO A 139 0.19 -5.39 5.04
CA PRO A 139 0.90 -6.01 6.14
C PRO A 139 0.41 -5.50 7.50
N GLU A 140 0.29 -6.41 8.48
CA GLU A 140 -0.17 -6.09 9.84
C GLU A 140 0.58 -4.90 10.45
N ARG A 141 1.90 -4.86 10.28
CA ARG A 141 2.77 -3.77 10.79
C ARG A 141 2.42 -2.38 10.24
N ASP A 142 1.83 -2.31 9.05
CA ASP A 142 1.51 -1.07 8.36
C ASP A 142 0.00 -0.74 8.48
N ALA A 143 -0.84 -1.69 8.87
CA ALA A 143 -2.30 -1.56 8.92
C ALA A 143 -2.76 -0.36 9.77
N ARG A 144 -2.13 -0.15 10.94
CA ARG A 144 -2.45 1.01 11.79
C ARG A 144 -2.10 2.34 11.11
N ALA A 145 -0.98 2.41 10.39
CA ALA A 145 -0.59 3.61 9.68
C ALA A 145 -1.61 3.95 8.59
N VAL A 146 -2.08 2.94 7.84
CA VAL A 146 -3.14 3.15 6.82
C VAL A 146 -4.44 3.63 7.47
N CYS A 147 -4.81 3.11 8.65
CA CYS A 147 -5.96 3.62 9.40
C CYS A 147 -5.76 5.06 9.90
N ASP A 148 -4.56 5.43 10.34
CA ASP A 148 -4.25 6.83 10.68
C ASP A 148 -4.38 7.73 9.44
N LEU A 149 -3.97 7.27 8.25
CA LEU A 149 -4.16 7.99 6.99
C LEU A 149 -5.65 8.15 6.65
N ALA A 150 -6.44 7.07 6.71
CA ALA A 150 -7.89 7.14 6.48
C ALA A 150 -8.57 8.11 7.47
N ALA A 151 -8.18 8.07 8.75
CA ALA A 151 -8.65 9.02 9.75
C ALA A 151 -8.21 10.46 9.46
N SER A 152 -7.08 10.68 8.81
CA SER A 152 -6.69 12.03 8.37
C SER A 152 -7.63 12.58 7.31
N PHE A 153 -8.04 11.76 6.32
CA PHE A 153 -9.03 12.15 5.31
C PHE A 153 -10.40 12.44 5.95
N GLY A 154 -10.82 11.60 6.90
CA GLY A 154 -12.04 11.84 7.67
C GLY A 154 -11.99 13.14 8.47
N ALA A 155 -10.87 13.44 9.13
CA ALA A 155 -10.68 14.69 9.86
C ALA A 155 -10.73 15.93 8.93
N ASP A 156 -10.15 15.85 7.73
CA ASP A 156 -10.25 16.91 6.72
C ASP A 156 -11.69 17.09 6.22
N ALA A 157 -12.44 16.01 6.01
CA ALA A 157 -13.85 16.07 5.62
C ALA A 157 -14.72 16.73 6.71
N ILE A 158 -14.47 16.41 7.98
CA ILE A 158 -15.13 17.05 9.14
C ILE A 158 -14.79 18.54 9.19
N ALA A 159 -13.51 18.90 9.02
CA ALA A 159 -13.08 20.30 8.97
C ALA A 159 -13.78 21.08 7.84
N ALA A 160 -13.90 20.47 6.66
CA ALA A 160 -14.63 21.05 5.53
C ALA A 160 -16.12 21.21 5.85
N GLY A 161 -16.74 20.27 6.58
CA GLY A 161 -18.11 20.40 7.08
C GLY A 161 -18.31 21.61 7.99
N PHE A 162 -17.39 21.84 8.93
CA PHE A 162 -17.42 23.04 9.79
C PHE A 162 -17.21 24.33 8.99
N ALA A 163 -16.30 24.33 8.01
CA ALA A 163 -16.06 25.50 7.16
C ALA A 163 -17.26 25.87 6.27
N ARG A 164 -18.04 24.87 5.80
CA ARG A 164 -19.25 25.10 4.99
C ARG A 164 -20.45 25.60 5.79
N THR A 165 -20.48 25.39 7.11
CA THR A 165 -21.61 25.82 7.94
C THR A 165 -21.55 27.35 8.11
N HIS A 166 -22.19 28.09 7.20
CA HIS A 166 -22.28 29.55 7.27
C HIS A 166 -23.11 30.00 8.50
N GLU A 167 -22.39 30.54 9.50
CA GLU A 167 -22.60 31.86 10.10
C GLU A 167 -24.01 32.23 10.63
N PRO A 168 -24.25 32.19 11.96
CA PRO A 168 -25.30 33.00 12.56
C PRO A 168 -24.88 34.47 12.47
N LEU A 169 -25.63 35.26 11.69
CA LEU A 169 -25.31 36.67 11.37
C LEU A 169 -25.23 37.62 12.57
N LEU A 170 -25.61 37.20 13.78
CA LEU A 170 -25.51 37.97 15.02
C LEU A 170 -25.37 37.02 16.22
N GLY A 171 -24.14 36.65 16.61
CA GLY A 171 -23.92 35.91 17.86
C GLY A 171 -22.52 35.31 18.00
N GLU A 172 -22.07 35.15 19.25
CA GLU A 172 -20.76 34.61 19.67
C GLU A 172 -20.40 33.24 19.04
N GLY A 173 -21.34 32.55 18.38
CA GLY A 173 -21.16 31.25 17.75
C GLY A 173 -20.26 31.20 16.50
N ALA A 174 -20.09 32.30 15.74
CA ALA A 174 -19.30 32.28 14.49
C ALA A 174 -17.79 32.06 14.70
N VAL A 175 -17.23 32.48 15.84
CA VAL A 175 -15.82 32.27 16.20
C VAL A 175 -15.55 30.81 16.57
N ALA A 176 -16.52 30.14 17.20
CA ALA A 176 -16.40 28.75 17.62
C ALA A 176 -16.27 27.78 16.42
N TYR A 177 -16.99 28.02 15.32
CA TYR A 177 -16.94 27.14 14.13
C TYR A 177 -15.62 27.21 13.37
N ARG A 178 -15.04 28.42 13.23
CA ARG A 178 -13.71 28.57 12.60
C ARG A 178 -12.61 27.92 13.43
N SER A 179 -12.67 28.02 14.76
CA SER A 179 -11.74 27.31 15.65
C SER A 179 -11.82 25.80 15.46
N LYS A 180 -13.04 25.24 15.45
CA LYS A 180 -13.27 23.81 15.23
C LYS A 180 -12.74 23.31 13.88
N ALA A 181 -12.97 24.06 12.80
CA ALA A 181 -12.40 23.70 11.49
C ALA A 181 -10.87 23.64 11.53
N GLY A 182 -10.21 24.62 12.18
CA GLY A 182 -8.77 24.64 12.36
C GLY A 182 -8.24 23.50 13.24
N GLU A 183 -8.95 23.14 14.31
CA GLU A 183 -8.61 22.02 15.18
C GLU A 183 -8.65 20.68 14.43
N TRP A 184 -9.69 20.45 13.62
CA TRP A 184 -9.78 19.24 12.79
C TRP A 184 -8.74 19.19 11.69
N GLN A 185 -8.39 20.32 11.06
CA GLN A 185 -7.25 20.40 10.14
C GLN A 185 -5.92 20.06 10.82
N ALA A 186 -5.73 20.47 12.09
CA ALA A 186 -4.54 20.12 12.85
C ALA A 186 -4.49 18.62 13.18
N VAL A 187 -5.65 18.02 13.50
CA VAL A 187 -5.79 16.56 13.68
C VAL A 187 -5.44 15.81 12.40
N ALA A 188 -5.98 16.22 11.25
CA ALA A 188 -5.70 15.60 9.96
C ALA A 188 -4.20 15.58 9.65
N ARG A 189 -3.53 16.75 9.72
CA ARG A 189 -2.08 16.86 9.51
C ARG A 189 -1.26 15.98 10.45
N ARG A 190 -1.66 15.90 11.73
CA ARG A 190 -0.99 15.06 12.73
C ARG A 190 -1.10 13.57 12.38
N LEU A 191 -2.28 13.12 11.95
CA LEU A 191 -2.52 11.73 11.59
C LEU A 191 -1.79 11.35 10.29
N GLU A 192 -1.81 12.21 9.28
CA GLU A 192 -1.03 12.01 8.05
C GLU A 192 0.49 11.98 8.34
N ALA A 193 0.98 12.80 9.26
CA ALA A 193 2.38 12.77 9.70
C ALA A 193 2.75 11.44 10.38
N ARG A 194 1.84 10.82 11.15
CA ARG A 194 2.06 9.48 11.73
C ARG A 194 2.17 8.42 10.65
N TYR A 195 1.31 8.46 9.64
CA TYR A 195 1.40 7.59 8.47
C TYR A 195 2.76 7.72 7.79
N ARG A 196 3.16 8.95 7.42
CA ARG A 196 4.45 9.21 6.77
C ARG A 196 5.63 8.72 7.61
N ALA A 197 5.61 9.00 8.92
CA ALA A 197 6.66 8.56 9.83
C ALA A 197 6.75 7.02 9.93
N ALA A 198 5.62 6.33 10.01
CA ALA A 198 5.57 4.86 10.06
C ALA A 198 6.14 4.22 8.78
N LEU A 199 5.85 4.82 7.62
CA LEU A 199 6.41 4.36 6.34
C LEU A 199 7.84 4.86 6.08
N ARG A 200 8.38 5.73 6.94
CA ARG A 200 9.67 6.43 6.77
C ARG A 200 9.72 7.27 5.49
N LEU A 201 8.58 7.82 5.10
CA LEU A 201 8.46 8.76 3.99
C LEU A 201 8.89 10.15 4.50
N GLY A 202 9.95 10.72 3.93
CA GLY A 202 10.45 12.04 4.34
C GLY A 202 11.97 12.17 4.52
N GLY A 203 12.75 11.13 4.24
CA GLY A 203 14.18 11.27 3.94
C GLY A 203 14.37 11.63 2.46
N SER A 204 15.41 12.41 2.12
CA SER A 204 15.75 12.73 0.72
C SER A 204 15.68 11.46 -0.14
N ALA A 205 14.90 11.49 -1.21
CA ALA A 205 14.70 10.39 -2.13
C ALA A 205 16.04 9.92 -2.72
N GLY A 206 16.63 8.89 -2.13
CA GLY A 206 17.56 8.01 -2.82
C GLY A 206 16.76 7.11 -3.76
N PRO A 207 17.30 6.73 -4.93
CA PRO A 207 16.60 5.88 -5.88
C PRO A 207 16.12 4.58 -5.21
N ALA A 208 14.87 4.19 -5.50
CA ALA A 208 14.23 2.96 -5.03
C ALA A 208 14.78 1.71 -5.75
N SER A 209 16.10 1.57 -5.75
CA SER A 209 16.84 0.36 -6.07
C SER A 209 18.04 0.29 -5.12
N GLY A 210 17.80 -0.17 -3.90
CA GLY A 210 18.85 -0.53 -2.97
C GLY A 210 19.22 -1.99 -3.18
N TRP A 211 20.42 -2.26 -3.67
CA TRP A 211 21.01 -3.58 -3.52
C TRP A 211 21.38 -3.70 -2.04
N ALA A 212 20.67 -4.54 -1.29
CA ALA A 212 21.12 -4.93 0.03
C ALA A 212 22.39 -5.78 -0.16
N ASN A 213 23.55 -5.15 -0.02
CA ASN A 213 24.80 -5.88 0.06
C ASN A 213 24.78 -6.66 1.39
N TRP A 214 24.56 -7.97 1.29
CA TRP A 214 24.59 -8.89 2.43
C TRP A 214 26.02 -9.07 3.00
N ASP A 215 27.03 -8.49 2.35
CA ASP A 215 28.42 -8.44 2.84
C ASP A 215 28.68 -7.22 3.74
N ALA A 216 27.66 -6.65 4.38
CA ALA A 216 27.90 -5.82 5.55
C ALA A 216 28.54 -6.71 6.63
N ALA A 217 29.88 -6.68 6.65
CA ALA A 217 30.74 -7.51 7.47
C ALA A 217 30.11 -7.80 8.83
N ALA A 218 29.63 -9.04 8.98
CA ALA A 218 29.31 -9.58 10.27
C ALA A 218 30.61 -9.56 11.06
N GLY A 219 30.77 -8.55 11.92
CA GLY A 219 31.78 -8.51 12.98
C GLY A 219 31.48 -9.62 13.97
N PHE A 220 31.71 -10.86 13.56
CA PHE A 220 31.55 -12.06 14.37
C PHE A 220 32.78 -12.23 15.25
N THR A 221 32.99 -11.29 16.17
CA THR A 221 33.83 -11.53 17.34
C THR A 221 32.98 -12.24 18.39
N GLY A 222 32.86 -13.56 18.28
CA GLY A 222 32.10 -14.33 19.26
C GLY A 222 31.95 -15.80 18.89
N GLY A 223 32.90 -16.61 19.38
CA GLY A 223 32.76 -18.03 19.72
C GLY A 223 31.97 -18.92 18.75
N PHE A 224 32.67 -19.67 17.91
CA PHE A 224 32.07 -20.76 17.15
C PHE A 224 31.45 -21.82 18.08
N LEU A 225 30.15 -22.05 17.93
CA LEU A 225 29.45 -23.25 18.41
C LEU A 225 29.70 -24.40 17.42
N TRP A 226 30.87 -25.03 17.51
CA TRP A 226 31.06 -26.40 17.01
C TRP A 226 31.36 -27.29 18.20
N HIS A 227 30.57 -28.35 18.35
CA HIS A 227 30.84 -29.42 19.32
C HIS A 227 32.22 -30.02 19.02
N ARG A 228 33.10 -30.02 20.03
CA ARG A 228 34.37 -30.74 20.02
C ARG A 228 34.08 -32.24 20.10
N ALA A 229 34.11 -32.92 18.96
CA ALA A 229 34.19 -34.37 18.92
C ALA A 229 35.65 -34.82 19.07
N GLY A 230 35.91 -35.60 20.13
CA GLY A 230 36.83 -36.74 20.11
C GLY A 230 38.31 -36.50 20.46
N GLY A 231 38.78 -37.22 21.50
CA GLY A 231 40.12 -37.81 21.48
C GLY A 231 40.91 -37.79 22.80
N ARG A 232 40.61 -38.70 23.72
CA ARG A 232 41.46 -39.84 24.13
C ARG A 232 40.78 -40.66 25.22
#